data_AF-V5GAU9-F1
#
_entry.id   AF-V5GAU9-F1
#
_cell.length_a   1.000
_cell.length_b   1.000
_cell.length_c   1.000
_cell.angle_alpha   90.00
_cell.angle_beta   90.00
_cell.angle_gamma   90.00
#
_symmetry.space_group_name_H-M   'P 1'
#
loop_
_entity.id
_entity.type
_entity.pdbx_description
1 polymer ?
#
loop_
_entity_poly.entity_id
_entity_poly.type
_entity_poly.pdbx_seq_one_letter_code
_entity_poly.pdbx_strand_id
1 'polypeptide(L)'
;PWQITWGSAFHAFAQPFSVPHSAMLFLQALISAVLSTPLNPFLGSAIFLTSYVRPVKFWERDYNTRRVDHSNTPLSSHLDRNLGADDNNLNSIFYEHLTRSLQHSLCGDLKLGRWGPVNQGDCFVLASDYLNCLVHVIEMGNDLVTFQMRGLEFRGTYCQQREVEAITEGVDENDGCCCCDTGRLPNMLGINAAFTQRWLAWEVTAAKYILEGYSISDNSAVSMLQVFEFRKVLVSYYVKSIIFYTVRSPKLEEWLSNQIILKALKPMEHRNFVDLDPVFNYNIDEDFDVQSSGMTRNMFVQVHGDWITYCVEKSEKNIESGINSPLVLLCFALSLLGKSYFVCYFWNMHIKL
;
A
#
# COMPACT_ATOMS: atom_id res chain seq x y z
N PRO A 1 -29.89 -23.97 2.95
CA PRO A 1 -31.26 -24.27 3.43
C PRO A 1 -31.99 -23.11 4.13
N TRP A 2 -31.31 -22.05 4.60
CA TRP A 2 -31.90 -21.00 5.46
C TRP A 2 -31.74 -19.57 4.92
N GLN A 3 -31.70 -19.40 3.60
CA GLN A 3 -31.70 -18.09 2.95
C GLN A 3 -32.99 -17.95 2.14
N ILE A 4 -34.11 -17.77 2.84
CA ILE A 4 -35.30 -17.21 2.20
C ILE A 4 -35.00 -15.72 2.06
N THR A 5 -35.00 -15.21 0.83
CA THR A 5 -34.80 -13.79 0.56
C THR A 5 -35.92 -12.99 1.21
N TRP A 6 -35.54 -11.93 1.94
CA TRP A 6 -36.48 -10.94 2.45
C TRP A 6 -37.32 -10.42 1.28
N GLY A 7 -38.64 -10.68 1.30
CA GLY A 7 -39.56 -10.32 0.22
C GLY A 7 -40.20 -11.48 -0.55
N SER A 8 -39.93 -12.75 -0.19
CA SER A 8 -40.69 -13.87 -0.77
C SER A 8 -42.18 -13.86 -0.33
N ALA A 9 -43.08 -14.38 -1.16
CA ALA A 9 -44.52 -14.47 -0.87
C ALA A 9 -44.83 -15.18 0.47
N PHE A 10 -43.93 -16.06 0.92
CA PHE A 10 -44.02 -16.71 2.23
C PHE A 10 -44.03 -15.73 3.40
N HIS A 11 -43.28 -14.61 3.33
CA HIS A 11 -43.29 -13.60 4.38
C HIS A 11 -44.65 -12.90 4.51
N ALA A 12 -45.33 -12.63 3.39
CA ALA A 12 -46.67 -12.04 3.40
C ALA A 12 -47.72 -12.97 4.03
N PHE A 13 -47.58 -14.29 3.88
CA PHE A 13 -48.45 -15.27 4.53
C PHE A 13 -48.09 -15.55 5.99
N ALA A 14 -46.82 -15.44 6.37
CA ALA A 14 -46.35 -15.71 7.74
C ALA A 14 -46.58 -14.53 8.71
N GLN A 15 -46.65 -13.29 8.20
CA GLN A 15 -46.78 -12.07 9.00
C GLN A 15 -48.09 -11.97 9.80
N PRO A 16 -49.26 -12.41 9.29
CA PRO A 16 -50.48 -12.52 10.11
C PRO A 16 -50.34 -13.48 11.31
N PHE A 17 -49.53 -14.55 11.16
CA PHE A 17 -49.30 -15.51 12.24
C PHE A 17 -48.37 -14.98 13.33
N SER A 18 -47.62 -13.89 13.09
CA SER A 18 -46.84 -13.22 14.13
C SER A 18 -47.64 -12.15 14.91
N VAL A 19 -48.85 -11.79 14.47
CA VAL A 19 -49.73 -10.82 15.14
C VAL A 19 -50.07 -11.22 16.59
N PRO A 20 -50.38 -12.49 16.91
CA PRO A 20 -50.60 -12.93 18.30
C PRO A 20 -49.36 -12.76 19.18
N HIS A 21 -48.17 -12.74 18.57
CA HIS A 21 -46.89 -12.59 19.24
C HIS A 21 -46.40 -11.13 19.27
N SER A 22 -47.20 -10.17 18.79
CA SER A 22 -46.85 -8.74 18.74
C SER A 22 -46.42 -8.17 20.08
N ALA A 23 -47.09 -8.53 21.18
CA ALA A 23 -46.72 -8.10 22.53
C ALA A 23 -45.34 -8.64 22.96
N MET A 24 -45.04 -9.90 22.62
CA MET A 24 -43.74 -10.51 22.89
C MET A 24 -42.64 -9.86 22.04
N LEU A 25 -42.90 -9.61 20.75
CA LEU A 25 -41.97 -8.94 19.84
C LEU A 25 -41.70 -7.50 20.28
N PHE A 26 -42.71 -6.78 20.76
CA PHE A 26 -42.56 -5.44 21.30
C PHE A 26 -41.71 -5.43 22.58
N LEU A 27 -41.95 -6.37 23.49
CA LEU A 27 -41.13 -6.53 24.69
C LEU A 27 -39.68 -6.89 24.34
N GLN A 28 -39.48 -7.79 23.37
CA GLN A 28 -38.16 -8.15 22.86
C GLN A 28 -37.46 -6.97 22.19
N ALA A 29 -38.18 -6.16 21.40
CA ALA A 29 -37.65 -4.95 20.80
C ALA A 29 -37.26 -3.90 21.88
N LEU A 30 -38.06 -3.78 22.94
CA LEU A 30 -37.75 -2.90 24.07
C LEU A 30 -36.48 -3.37 24.81
N ILE A 31 -36.40 -4.66 25.14
CA ILE A 31 -35.21 -5.25 25.79
C ILE A 31 -33.98 -5.12 24.88
N SER A 32 -34.15 -5.36 23.58
CA SER A 32 -33.12 -5.21 22.56
C SER A 32 -32.62 -3.78 22.45
N ALA A 33 -33.51 -2.79 22.49
CA ALA A 33 -33.15 -1.37 22.48
C ALA A 33 -32.38 -0.96 23.75
N VAL A 34 -32.80 -1.43 24.92
CA VAL A 34 -32.15 -1.12 26.21
C VAL A 34 -30.76 -1.77 26.33
N LEU A 35 -30.62 -3.01 25.86
CA LEU A 35 -29.38 -3.79 25.98
C LEU A 35 -28.50 -3.72 24.71
N SER A 36 -28.91 -2.96 23.69
CA SER A 36 -28.28 -2.91 22.37
C SER A 36 -28.02 -4.29 21.76
N THR A 37 -28.93 -5.26 21.99
CA THR A 37 -28.80 -6.62 21.44
C THR A 37 -29.44 -6.69 20.06
N PRO A 38 -28.78 -7.26 19.04
CA PRO A 38 -29.39 -7.39 17.72
C PRO A 38 -30.52 -8.42 17.75
N LEU A 39 -31.56 -8.16 16.96
CA LEU A 39 -32.65 -9.10 16.74
C LEU A 39 -32.31 -10.02 15.56
N ASN A 40 -32.21 -11.32 15.83
CA ASN A 40 -31.97 -12.32 14.78
C ASN A 40 -33.30 -12.99 14.39
N PRO A 41 -33.60 -13.12 13.09
CA PRO A 41 -34.79 -13.83 12.64
C PRO A 41 -34.67 -15.32 12.98
N PHE A 42 -35.64 -15.86 13.70
CA PHE A 42 -35.64 -17.27 14.04
C PHE A 42 -36.04 -18.10 12.81
N LEU A 43 -35.13 -18.93 12.31
CA LEU A 43 -35.36 -19.85 11.18
C LEU A 43 -35.89 -19.18 9.88
N GLY A 44 -35.60 -17.89 9.67
CA GLY A 44 -36.13 -17.13 8.53
C GLY A 44 -37.62 -16.78 8.63
N SER A 45 -38.22 -16.92 9.82
CA SER A 45 -39.61 -16.56 10.11
C SER A 45 -39.79 -15.10 10.52
N ALA A 46 -41.04 -14.66 10.66
CA ALA A 46 -41.42 -13.32 11.13
C ALA A 46 -41.25 -13.10 12.65
N ILE A 47 -40.68 -14.08 13.36
CA ILE A 47 -40.41 -13.99 14.80
C ILE A 47 -38.91 -13.71 14.99
N PHE A 48 -38.62 -12.62 15.71
CA PHE A 48 -37.26 -12.21 16.05
C PHE A 48 -36.92 -12.63 17.47
N LEU A 49 -35.69 -13.12 17.69
CA LEU A 49 -35.17 -13.40 19.02
C LEU A 49 -34.04 -12.44 19.36
N THR A 50 -34.00 -11.99 20.61
CA THR A 50 -32.89 -11.19 21.14
C THR A 50 -31.63 -12.03 21.17
N SER A 51 -30.58 -11.57 20.50
CA SER A 51 -29.27 -12.22 20.54
C SER A 51 -28.47 -11.81 21.77
N TYR A 52 -27.20 -12.22 21.82
CA TYR A 52 -26.24 -11.78 22.82
C TYR A 52 -25.94 -10.28 22.67
N VAL A 53 -25.63 -9.62 23.80
CA VAL A 53 -25.17 -8.23 23.82
C VAL A 53 -23.87 -8.14 23.02
N ARG A 54 -23.81 -7.26 22.02
CA ARG A 54 -22.55 -7.02 21.29
C ARG A 54 -21.69 -6.09 22.13
N PRO A 55 -20.45 -6.48 22.46
CA PRO A 55 -19.52 -5.58 23.11
C PRO A 55 -19.20 -4.40 22.19
N VAL A 56 -19.10 -3.20 22.76
CA VAL A 56 -18.73 -1.97 22.04
C VAL A 56 -17.34 -2.13 21.42
N LYS A 57 -16.40 -2.74 22.14
CA LYS A 57 -15.12 -3.12 21.57
C LYS A 57 -15.28 -4.37 20.72
N PHE A 58 -15.13 -4.23 19.41
CA PHE A 58 -15.10 -5.37 18.50
C PHE A 58 -13.83 -6.20 18.76
N TRP A 59 -14.00 -7.52 18.92
CA TRP A 59 -12.90 -8.47 19.00
C TRP A 59 -12.39 -8.70 17.58
N GLU A 60 -11.53 -7.81 17.09
CA GLU A 60 -10.81 -8.07 15.86
C GLU A 60 -9.89 -9.28 16.13
N ARG A 61 -9.90 -10.28 15.25
CA ARG A 61 -8.79 -11.25 15.25
C ARG A 61 -7.54 -10.41 15.06
N ASP A 62 -6.54 -10.62 15.91
CA ASP A 62 -5.19 -10.13 15.65
C ASP A 62 -4.69 -10.83 14.38
N TYR A 63 -5.08 -10.30 13.22
CA TYR A 63 -4.32 -10.51 12.01
C TYR A 63 -3.00 -9.85 12.32
N ASN A 64 -2.02 -10.68 12.67
CA ASN A 64 -0.63 -10.30 12.83
C ASN A 64 -0.14 -9.85 11.45
N THR A 65 -0.61 -8.68 11.02
CA THR A 65 -0.20 -8.00 9.81
C THR A 65 1.18 -7.49 10.15
N ARG A 66 2.16 -8.38 9.95
CA ARG A 66 3.57 -8.02 10.01
C ARG A 66 3.68 -6.78 9.14
N ARG A 67 3.97 -5.65 9.77
CA ARG A 67 4.17 -4.38 9.08
C ARG A 67 5.12 -4.68 7.92
N VAL A 68 4.68 -4.40 6.71
CA VAL A 68 5.53 -4.51 5.51
C VAL A 68 6.49 -3.32 5.58
N ASP A 69 7.39 -3.36 6.55
CA ASP A 69 8.49 -2.43 6.66
C ASP A 69 9.48 -2.75 5.55
N HIS A 70 10.02 -1.71 4.92
CA HIS A 70 11.05 -1.80 3.88
C HIS A 70 12.30 -2.61 4.30
N SER A 71 12.46 -2.90 5.59
CA SER A 71 13.52 -3.74 6.16
C SER A 71 13.25 -5.25 6.03
N ASN A 72 12.01 -5.66 5.83
CA ASN A 72 11.54 -7.04 5.85
C ASN A 72 11.08 -7.57 4.49
N THR A 73 10.96 -6.70 3.51
CA THR A 73 10.64 -7.02 2.12
C THR A 73 11.93 -7.24 1.34
N PRO A 74 12.07 -8.37 0.62
CA PRO A 74 13.25 -8.58 -0.21
C PRO A 74 13.33 -7.47 -1.27
N LEU A 75 14.54 -6.97 -1.54
CA LEU A 75 14.78 -5.88 -2.51
C LEU A 75 14.15 -6.17 -3.88
N SER A 76 14.05 -7.45 -4.27
CA SER A 76 13.36 -7.92 -5.48
C SER A 76 11.86 -7.57 -5.49
N SER A 77 11.16 -7.64 -4.35
CA SER A 77 9.75 -7.27 -4.27
C SER A 77 9.51 -5.77 -4.49
N HIS A 78 10.52 -4.93 -4.22
CA HIS A 78 10.51 -3.51 -4.56
C HIS A 78 10.87 -3.26 -6.04
N LEU A 79 11.69 -4.14 -6.63
CA LEU A 79 12.09 -4.06 -8.03
C LEU A 79 10.97 -4.40 -9.01
N ASP A 80 10.18 -5.42 -8.70
CA ASP A 80 9.26 -6.06 -9.65
C ASP A 80 7.83 -5.55 -9.55
N ARG A 81 7.50 -4.82 -8.49
CA ARG A 81 6.16 -4.24 -8.33
C ARG A 81 6.07 -3.03 -9.23
N ASN A 82 5.44 -3.18 -10.39
CA ASN A 82 5.00 -2.06 -11.24
C ASN A 82 4.28 -1.04 -10.35
N LEU A 83 4.92 0.11 -10.12
CA LEU A 83 4.54 1.10 -9.11
C LEU A 83 3.24 1.86 -9.41
N GLY A 84 2.51 1.48 -10.47
CA GLY A 84 1.24 2.08 -10.88
C GLY A 84 0.05 1.12 -10.99
N ALA A 85 0.15 -0.13 -10.51
CA ALA A 85 -0.90 -1.15 -10.75
C ALA A 85 -1.84 -1.45 -9.56
N ASP A 86 -1.50 -1.05 -8.33
CA ASP A 86 -2.27 -1.44 -7.15
C ASP A 86 -2.91 -0.23 -6.46
N ASP A 87 -4.06 0.23 -6.97
CA ASP A 87 -4.97 1.18 -6.28
C ASP A 87 -5.17 0.80 -4.81
N ASN A 88 -5.28 -0.50 -4.52
CA ASN A 88 -5.43 -1.04 -3.17
C ASN A 88 -4.25 -0.72 -2.24
N ASN A 89 -3.04 -0.65 -2.79
CA ASN A 89 -1.84 -0.30 -2.04
C ASN A 89 -1.74 1.22 -1.80
N LEU A 90 -2.29 2.05 -2.69
CA LEU A 90 -2.38 3.49 -2.45
C LEU A 90 -3.42 3.80 -1.38
N ASN A 91 -4.57 3.11 -1.41
CA ASN A 91 -5.62 3.27 -0.42
C ASN A 91 -5.14 2.86 0.98
N SER A 92 -4.39 1.75 1.10
CA SER A 92 -3.83 1.33 2.40
C SER A 92 -2.85 2.34 2.98
N ILE A 93 -1.99 2.95 2.15
CA ILE A 93 -1.08 4.04 2.56
C ILE A 93 -1.87 5.26 3.03
N PHE A 94 -2.89 5.67 2.28
CA PHE A 94 -3.74 6.79 2.66
C PHE A 94 -4.41 6.58 4.03
N TYR A 95 -5.02 5.41 4.25
CA TYR A 95 -5.67 5.07 5.51
C TYR A 95 -4.67 5.00 6.68
N GLU A 96 -3.43 4.53 6.45
CA GLU A 96 -2.38 4.55 7.46
C GLU A 96 -2.03 5.99 7.89
N HIS A 97 -1.81 6.89 6.94
CA HIS A 97 -1.52 8.29 7.22
C HIS A 97 -2.69 8.98 7.92
N LEU A 98 -3.92 8.73 7.45
CA LEU A 98 -5.14 9.24 8.07
C LEU A 98 -5.26 8.78 9.53
N THR A 99 -4.97 7.50 9.80
CA THR A 99 -5.00 6.94 11.16
C THR A 99 -4.00 7.65 12.07
N ARG A 100 -2.76 7.89 11.61
CA ARG A 100 -1.75 8.63 12.39
C ARG A 100 -2.16 10.07 12.65
N SER A 101 -2.71 10.74 11.64
CA SER A 101 -3.21 12.11 11.77
C SER A 101 -4.33 12.20 12.83
N LEU A 102 -5.28 11.26 12.79
CA LEU A 102 -6.34 11.15 13.80
C LEU A 102 -5.79 10.81 15.19
N GLN A 103 -4.75 9.98 15.31
CA GLN A 103 -4.12 9.69 16.60
C GLN A 103 -3.58 10.96 17.29
N HIS A 104 -3.09 11.93 16.52
CA HIS A 104 -2.57 13.19 17.07
C HIS A 104 -3.67 14.23 17.34
N SER A 105 -4.71 14.27 16.51
CA SER A 105 -5.71 15.36 16.50
C SER A 105 -7.04 15.02 17.19
N LEU A 106 -7.50 13.77 17.09
CA LEU A 106 -8.88 13.38 17.41
C LEU A 106 -9.31 13.74 18.83
N CYS A 107 -8.46 13.49 19.84
CA CYS A 107 -8.80 13.82 21.23
C CYS A 107 -9.02 15.33 21.42
N GLY A 108 -8.22 16.16 20.77
CA GLY A 108 -8.38 17.62 20.79
C GLY A 108 -9.66 18.04 20.07
N ASP A 109 -9.93 17.48 18.91
CA ASP A 109 -11.11 17.82 18.10
C ASP A 109 -12.43 17.44 18.78
N LEU A 110 -12.45 16.32 19.51
CA LEU A 110 -13.61 15.89 20.30
C LEU A 110 -13.87 16.84 21.48
N LYS A 111 -12.83 17.27 22.19
CA LYS A 111 -12.97 18.28 23.27
C LYS A 111 -13.47 19.62 22.75
N LEU A 112 -13.05 20.00 21.54
CA LEU A 112 -13.51 21.21 20.86
C LEU A 112 -14.91 21.08 20.28
N GLY A 113 -15.53 19.90 20.36
CA GLY A 113 -16.89 19.64 19.86
C GLY A 113 -17.00 19.66 18.34
N ARG A 114 -15.89 19.51 17.61
CA ARG A 114 -15.89 19.56 16.13
C ARG A 114 -16.67 18.42 15.48
N TRP A 115 -16.82 17.31 16.19
CA TRP A 115 -17.56 16.12 15.76
C TRP A 115 -18.99 16.06 16.33
N GLY A 116 -19.43 17.14 16.99
CA GLY A 116 -20.72 17.17 17.69
C GLY A 116 -20.71 16.39 19.02
N PRO A 117 -21.89 15.99 19.53
CA PRO A 117 -22.00 15.20 20.75
C PRO A 117 -21.56 13.76 20.48
N VAL A 118 -20.40 13.37 21.01
CA VAL A 118 -19.83 12.02 20.82
C VAL A 118 -19.94 11.22 22.12
N ASN A 119 -20.45 9.99 22.03
CA ASN A 119 -20.51 9.00 23.09
C ASN A 119 -19.66 7.77 22.79
N GLN A 120 -19.42 6.96 23.82
CA GLN A 120 -18.71 5.71 23.68
C GLN A 120 -19.53 4.71 22.84
N GLY A 121 -18.93 4.20 21.76
CA GLY A 121 -19.58 3.29 20.81
C GLY A 121 -20.16 3.96 19.57
N ASP A 122 -20.04 5.28 19.44
CA ASP A 122 -20.54 6.00 18.28
C ASP A 122 -19.65 5.77 17.05
N CYS A 123 -20.29 5.68 15.88
CA CYS A 123 -19.65 5.49 14.59
C CYS A 123 -19.85 6.72 13.70
N PHE A 124 -18.78 7.16 13.06
CA PHE A 124 -18.76 8.31 12.16
C PHE A 124 -18.28 7.86 10.78
N VAL A 125 -18.92 8.37 9.74
CA VAL A 125 -18.45 8.21 8.37
C VAL A 125 -17.79 9.52 7.94
N LEU A 126 -16.50 9.46 7.67
CA LEU A 126 -15.76 10.54 7.04
C LEU A 126 -15.83 10.33 5.53
N ALA A 127 -16.51 11.24 4.84
CA ALA A 127 -16.64 11.23 3.39
C ALA A 127 -15.78 12.34 2.77
N SER A 128 -15.07 11.98 1.71
CA SER A 128 -14.31 12.88 0.83
C SER A 128 -14.64 12.53 -0.62
N ASP A 129 -14.34 13.41 -1.58
CA ASP A 129 -14.73 13.29 -2.99
C ASP A 129 -14.35 11.94 -3.64
N TYR A 130 -13.29 11.29 -3.13
CA TYR A 130 -12.76 10.04 -3.69
C TYR A 130 -12.68 8.87 -2.71
N LEU A 131 -12.79 9.11 -1.40
CA LEU A 131 -12.52 8.11 -0.37
C LEU A 131 -13.48 8.28 0.81
N ASN A 132 -13.93 7.14 1.34
CA ASN A 132 -14.80 7.10 2.50
C ASN A 132 -14.16 6.25 3.59
N CYS A 133 -14.40 6.62 4.83
CA CYS A 133 -13.77 6.02 5.99
C CYS A 133 -14.78 5.91 7.13
N LEU A 134 -14.82 4.76 7.79
CA LEU A 134 -15.60 4.56 9.01
C LEU A 134 -14.69 4.69 10.23
N VAL A 135 -15.01 5.60 11.13
CA VAL A 135 -14.33 5.78 12.41
C VAL A 135 -15.28 5.38 13.53
N HIS A 136 -14.91 4.38 14.31
CA HIS A 136 -15.67 3.91 15.46
C HIS A 136 -14.95 4.27 16.77
N VAL A 137 -15.63 4.99 17.65
CA VAL A 137 -15.11 5.39 18.95
C VAL A 137 -15.36 4.27 19.97
N ILE A 138 -14.31 3.58 20.39
CA ILE A 138 -14.42 2.39 21.26
C ILE A 138 -14.51 2.80 22.73
N GLU A 139 -13.64 3.71 23.15
CA GLU A 139 -13.52 4.13 24.54
C GLU A 139 -13.16 5.62 24.60
N MET A 140 -13.84 6.34 25.47
CA MET A 140 -13.50 7.71 25.82
C MET A 140 -13.32 7.79 27.33
N GLY A 141 -12.18 8.33 27.75
CA GLY A 141 -11.85 8.61 29.15
C GLY A 141 -11.19 9.97 29.27
N ASN A 142 -10.74 10.31 30.48
CA ASN A 142 -10.04 11.57 30.77
C ASN A 142 -8.83 11.75 29.82
N ASP A 143 -9.05 12.53 28.75
CA ASP A 143 -8.07 12.89 27.73
C ASP A 143 -7.50 11.72 26.92
N LEU A 144 -8.18 10.58 26.95
CA LEU A 144 -7.83 9.41 26.15
C LEU A 144 -9.02 9.01 25.31
N VAL A 145 -8.78 8.83 24.01
CA VAL A 145 -9.78 8.32 23.08
C VAL A 145 -9.17 7.16 22.33
N THR A 146 -9.82 6.01 22.38
CA THR A 146 -9.46 4.87 21.54
C THR A 146 -10.51 4.75 20.44
N PHE A 147 -10.02 4.63 19.21
CA PHE A 147 -10.86 4.53 18.03
C PHE A 147 -10.33 3.44 17.11
N GLN A 148 -11.22 2.92 16.29
CA GLN A 148 -10.90 1.98 15.23
C GLN A 148 -11.34 2.61 13.91
N MET A 149 -10.42 2.61 12.94
CA MET A 149 -10.70 3.12 11.61
C MET A 149 -10.76 1.96 10.62
N ARG A 150 -11.78 1.97 9.75
CA ARG A 150 -11.92 1.04 8.64
C ARG A 150 -12.07 1.83 7.34
N GLY A 151 -11.32 1.42 6.31
CA GLY A 151 -11.54 1.91 4.96
C GLY A 151 -12.90 1.46 4.44
N LEU A 152 -13.65 2.38 3.84
CA LEU A 152 -14.91 2.09 3.16
C LEU A 152 -14.73 2.39 1.68
N GLU A 153 -14.54 1.34 0.90
CA GLU A 153 -14.51 1.45 -0.56
C GLU A 153 -15.87 1.06 -1.12
N PHE A 154 -16.68 2.06 -1.45
CA PHE A 154 -17.93 1.86 -2.16
C PHE A 154 -17.65 1.67 -3.65
N ARG A 155 -17.02 0.54 -4.02
CA ARG A 155 -16.84 0.13 -5.43
C ARG A 155 -17.69 -1.10 -5.72
N GLY A 156 -18.54 -1.00 -6.74
CA GLY A 156 -18.96 -2.17 -7.53
C GLY A 156 -20.43 -2.61 -7.45
N THR A 157 -21.29 -2.01 -6.62
CA THR A 157 -22.73 -2.37 -6.62
C THR A 157 -23.67 -1.17 -6.57
N TYR A 158 -24.83 -1.30 -7.22
CA TYR A 158 -25.88 -0.26 -7.24
C TYR A 158 -26.38 0.12 -5.84
N CYS A 159 -26.40 -0.84 -4.91
CA CYS A 159 -26.78 -0.59 -3.51
C CYS A 159 -25.75 0.30 -2.79
N GLN A 160 -24.45 0.06 -3.01
CA GLN A 160 -23.38 0.88 -2.43
C GLN A 160 -23.41 2.31 -2.97
N GLN A 161 -23.68 2.48 -4.26
CA GLN A 161 -23.78 3.81 -4.85
C GLN A 161 -24.98 4.59 -4.32
N ARG A 162 -26.14 3.93 -4.13
CA ARG A 162 -27.30 4.53 -3.49
C ARG A 162 -27.07 4.93 -2.02
N GLU A 163 -26.29 4.15 -1.28
CA GLU A 163 -25.91 4.52 0.09
C GLU A 163 -25.02 5.76 0.12
N VAL A 164 -24.05 5.88 -0.79
CA VAL A 164 -23.19 7.07 -0.90
C VAL A 164 -23.99 8.29 -1.34
N GLU A 165 -24.88 8.14 -2.32
CA GLU A 165 -25.77 9.21 -2.77
C GLU A 165 -26.65 9.69 -1.62
N ALA A 166 -27.25 8.80 -0.84
CA ALA A 166 -28.07 9.15 0.32
C ALA A 166 -27.29 9.85 1.46
N ILE A 167 -25.97 9.61 1.59
CA ILE A 167 -25.11 10.31 2.55
C ILE A 167 -24.68 11.69 2.03
N THR A 168 -24.55 11.84 0.72
CA THR A 168 -24.04 13.05 0.06
C THR A 168 -25.15 14.05 -0.29
N GLU A 169 -26.38 13.57 -0.49
CA GLU A 169 -27.55 14.39 -0.81
C GLU A 169 -27.90 15.32 0.36
N GLY A 170 -27.93 16.62 0.08
CA GLY A 170 -28.23 17.64 1.08
C GLY A 170 -29.71 17.64 1.48
N VAL A 171 -29.98 17.86 2.76
CA VAL A 171 -31.36 17.86 3.32
C VAL A 171 -32.24 18.98 2.76
N ASP A 172 -31.65 19.98 2.10
CA ASP A 172 -32.33 21.18 1.59
C ASP A 172 -33.19 20.93 0.33
N GLU A 173 -32.98 19.81 -0.38
CA GLU A 173 -33.66 19.51 -1.67
C GLU A 173 -35.04 18.85 -1.52
N ASN A 174 -35.53 18.61 -0.29
CA ASN A 174 -36.86 18.02 -0.09
C ASN A 174 -37.99 19.05 -0.35
N ASP A 175 -38.54 18.98 -1.56
CA ASP A 175 -39.76 19.68 -1.97
C ASP A 175 -41.00 19.07 -1.27
N GLY A 176 -41.37 19.70 -0.16
CA GLY A 176 -42.75 19.73 0.34
C GLY A 176 -43.40 18.41 0.78
N CYS A 177 -44.63 18.54 1.25
CA CYS A 177 -45.57 17.43 1.44
C CYS A 177 -46.67 17.62 0.40
N CYS A 178 -47.11 16.53 -0.24
CA CYS A 178 -47.95 16.46 -1.43
C CYS A 178 -49.30 17.24 -1.42
N CYS A 179 -49.64 18.01 -0.38
CA CYS A 179 -50.89 18.78 -0.31
C CYS A 179 -50.81 20.14 0.44
N CYS A 180 -49.68 20.50 1.08
CA CYS A 180 -49.60 21.72 1.91
C CYS A 180 -48.17 22.30 1.89
N ASP A 181 -47.97 23.40 1.15
CA ASP A 181 -46.80 24.26 1.33
C ASP A 181 -46.95 25.03 2.64
N THR A 182 -46.63 24.36 3.74
CA THR A 182 -46.43 25.04 5.02
C THR A 182 -45.19 25.90 4.88
N GLY A 183 -45.40 27.22 4.86
CA GLY A 183 -44.33 28.21 4.70
C GLY A 183 -43.13 27.88 5.60
N ARG A 184 -41.94 27.83 4.99
CA ARG A 184 -40.70 27.55 5.71
C ARG A 184 -40.39 28.73 6.64
N LEU A 185 -40.27 28.48 7.94
CA LEU A 185 -39.64 29.45 8.84
C LEU A 185 -38.14 29.51 8.51
N PRO A 186 -37.52 30.69 8.41
CA PRO A 186 -36.10 30.81 8.09
C PRO A 186 -35.26 30.04 9.11
N ASN A 187 -34.30 29.24 8.63
CA ASN A 187 -33.45 28.32 9.40
C ASN A 187 -34.17 27.14 10.08
N MET A 188 -35.39 26.80 9.68
CA MET A 188 -36.08 25.59 10.15
C MET A 188 -36.34 24.63 8.98
N LEU A 189 -36.05 23.36 9.22
CA LEU A 189 -36.43 22.27 8.32
C LEU A 189 -37.95 22.15 8.23
N GLY A 190 -38.46 21.81 7.04
CA GLY A 190 -39.86 21.44 6.90
C GLY A 190 -40.19 20.20 7.75
N ILE A 191 -41.43 20.09 8.22
CA ILE A 191 -41.87 18.97 9.10
C ILE A 191 -41.57 17.61 8.45
N ASN A 192 -41.75 17.50 7.13
CA ASN A 192 -41.44 16.28 6.38
C ASN A 192 -39.94 15.97 6.35
N ALA A 193 -39.10 16.99 6.15
CA ALA A 193 -37.64 16.84 6.18
C ALA A 193 -37.16 16.47 7.59
N ALA A 194 -37.69 17.11 8.64
CA ALA A 194 -37.35 16.79 10.02
C ALA A 194 -37.76 15.37 10.43
N PHE A 195 -38.96 14.92 10.01
CA PHE A 195 -39.43 13.56 10.28
C PHE A 195 -38.62 12.52 9.51
N THR A 196 -38.31 12.78 8.24
CA THR A 196 -37.44 11.94 7.42
C THR A 196 -36.05 11.84 8.03
N GLN A 197 -35.44 12.96 8.42
CA GLN A 197 -34.12 13.00 9.04
C GLN A 197 -34.07 12.22 10.36
N ARG A 198 -35.16 12.23 11.14
CA ARG A 198 -35.26 11.43 12.37
C ARG A 198 -35.31 9.91 12.10
N TRP A 199 -35.67 9.52 10.89
CA TRP A 199 -35.81 8.12 10.46
C TRP A 199 -34.67 7.66 9.52
N LEU A 200 -33.73 8.56 9.18
CA LEU A 200 -32.51 8.20 8.46
C LEU A 200 -31.55 7.46 9.38
N ALA A 201 -30.77 6.54 8.80
CA ALA A 201 -29.76 5.78 9.52
C ALA A 201 -28.51 6.61 9.86
N TRP A 202 -28.28 7.71 9.14
CA TRP A 202 -27.12 8.58 9.28
C TRP A 202 -27.54 10.04 9.35
N GLU A 203 -26.82 10.82 10.15
CA GLU A 203 -27.01 12.26 10.30
C GLU A 203 -25.67 12.98 10.05
N VAL A 204 -25.72 14.10 9.32
CA VAL A 204 -24.52 14.92 9.05
C VAL A 204 -24.17 15.73 10.29
N THR A 205 -23.10 15.35 10.97
CA THR A 205 -22.60 16.08 12.16
C THR A 205 -21.74 17.29 11.80
N ALA A 206 -20.89 17.17 10.78
CA ALA A 206 -20.01 18.25 10.33
C ALA A 206 -19.79 18.19 8.81
N ALA A 207 -20.10 19.29 8.11
CA ALA A 207 -19.93 19.40 6.66
C ALA A 207 -18.51 19.81 6.22
N LYS A 208 -17.71 20.39 7.13
CA LYS A 208 -16.36 20.90 6.84
C LYS A 208 -15.39 20.49 7.93
N TYR A 209 -14.83 19.30 7.78
CA TYR A 209 -13.79 18.78 8.66
C TYR A 209 -12.49 18.62 7.87
N ILE A 210 -11.45 19.35 8.29
CA ILE A 210 -10.15 19.38 7.61
C ILE A 210 -9.19 18.51 8.41
N LEU A 211 -8.66 17.47 7.77
CA LEU A 211 -7.60 16.62 8.30
C LEU A 211 -6.36 16.77 7.43
N GLU A 212 -5.19 16.74 8.07
CA GLU A 212 -3.94 16.60 7.33
C GLU A 212 -3.90 15.21 6.69
N GLY A 213 -4.12 15.18 5.37
CA GLY A 213 -4.14 13.99 4.55
C GLY A 213 -2.84 13.77 3.80
N TYR A 214 -2.69 12.57 3.24
CA TYR A 214 -1.60 12.23 2.33
C TYR A 214 -1.94 12.66 0.90
N SER A 215 -1.06 13.45 0.27
CA SER A 215 -1.19 13.77 -1.15
C SER A 215 -0.43 12.76 -2.00
N ILE A 216 -1.11 12.14 -2.98
CA ILE A 216 -0.48 11.24 -3.96
C ILE A 216 0.60 11.97 -4.77
N SER A 217 0.50 13.31 -4.91
CA SER A 217 1.54 14.13 -5.56
C SER A 217 2.88 14.14 -4.82
N ASP A 218 2.89 13.86 -3.51
CA ASP A 218 4.10 13.82 -2.70
C ASP A 218 4.83 12.47 -2.82
N ASN A 219 4.18 11.45 -3.38
CA ASN A 219 4.82 10.21 -3.84
C ASN A 219 5.54 10.46 -5.18
N SER A 220 6.48 11.40 -5.12
CA SER A 220 7.24 11.85 -6.26
C SER A 220 7.90 10.66 -6.97
N ALA A 221 8.01 10.77 -8.29
CA ALA A 221 8.73 9.84 -9.17
C ALA A 221 10.16 9.49 -8.71
N VAL A 222 10.67 10.14 -7.65
CA VAL A 222 11.88 9.80 -6.90
C VAL A 222 11.89 8.34 -6.46
N SER A 223 10.80 7.78 -5.93
CA SER A 223 10.76 6.36 -5.53
C SER A 223 10.85 5.41 -6.74
N MET A 224 10.34 5.82 -7.91
CA MET A 224 10.43 5.07 -9.17
C MET A 224 11.83 5.17 -9.80
N LEU A 225 12.43 6.36 -9.80
CA LEU A 225 13.76 6.62 -10.37
C LEU A 225 14.88 6.06 -9.49
N GLN A 226 14.74 6.15 -8.16
CA GLN A 226 15.71 5.61 -7.20
C GLN A 226 15.96 4.12 -7.40
N VAL A 227 14.94 3.33 -7.75
CA VAL A 227 15.12 1.89 -7.95
C VAL A 227 16.09 1.58 -9.09
N PHE A 228 16.04 2.32 -10.19
CA PHE A 228 17.00 2.19 -11.29
C PHE A 228 18.38 2.72 -10.91
N GLU A 229 18.44 3.87 -10.23
CA GLU A 229 19.70 4.43 -9.75
C GLU A 229 20.41 3.50 -8.76
N PHE A 230 19.68 2.86 -7.83
CA PHE A 230 20.26 1.91 -6.87
C PHE A 230 20.82 0.67 -7.55
N ARG A 231 20.13 0.10 -8.55
CA ARG A 231 20.67 -1.07 -9.30
C ARG A 231 21.98 -0.71 -9.99
N LYS A 232 22.02 0.44 -10.67
CA LYS A 232 23.20 0.94 -11.38
C LYS A 232 24.37 1.19 -10.43
N VAL A 233 24.11 1.85 -9.30
CA VAL A 233 25.11 2.11 -8.25
C VAL A 233 25.62 0.80 -7.64
N LEU A 234 24.74 -0.16 -7.36
CA LEU A 234 25.12 -1.46 -6.79
C LEU A 234 26.05 -2.24 -7.73
N VAL A 235 25.72 -2.33 -9.02
CA VAL A 235 26.57 -3.00 -10.02
C VAL A 235 27.90 -2.27 -10.17
N SER A 236 27.90 -0.93 -10.21
CA SER A 236 29.13 -0.12 -10.26
C SER A 236 30.05 -0.40 -9.05
N TYR A 237 29.50 -0.44 -7.83
CA TYR A 237 30.29 -0.78 -6.63
C TYR A 237 30.73 -2.25 -6.60
N TYR A 238 29.93 -3.17 -7.12
CA TYR A 238 30.31 -4.58 -7.21
C TYR A 238 31.51 -4.78 -8.13
N VAL A 239 31.51 -4.15 -9.32
CA VAL A 239 32.66 -4.17 -10.24
C VAL A 239 33.89 -3.51 -9.61
N LYS A 240 33.73 -2.34 -8.98
CA LYS A 240 34.82 -1.67 -8.25
C LYS A 240 35.40 -2.55 -7.14
N SER A 241 34.56 -3.33 -6.47
CA SER A 241 34.98 -4.29 -5.44
C SER A 241 35.78 -5.44 -6.03
N ILE A 242 35.35 -6.03 -7.16
CA ILE A 242 36.11 -7.06 -7.88
C ILE A 242 37.51 -6.54 -8.23
N ILE A 243 37.59 -5.34 -8.80
CA ILE A 243 38.87 -4.69 -9.16
C ILE A 243 39.75 -4.52 -7.91
N PHE A 244 39.20 -3.95 -6.84
CA PHE A 244 39.92 -3.70 -5.60
C PHE A 244 40.51 -5.00 -5.00
N TYR A 245 39.71 -6.07 -4.90
CA TYR A 245 40.17 -7.35 -4.38
C TYR A 245 41.16 -8.05 -5.32
N THR A 246 40.99 -7.91 -6.63
CA THR A 246 41.93 -8.47 -7.62
C THR A 246 43.30 -7.83 -7.48
N VAL A 247 43.37 -6.50 -7.39
CA VAL A 247 44.65 -5.76 -7.26
C VAL A 247 45.34 -6.05 -5.92
N ARG A 248 44.57 -6.18 -4.84
CA ARG A 248 45.10 -6.45 -3.50
C ARG A 248 45.48 -7.92 -3.26
N SER A 249 45.01 -8.84 -4.10
CA SER A 249 45.29 -10.27 -3.98
C SER A 249 46.80 -10.56 -3.94
N PRO A 250 47.29 -11.44 -3.03
CA PRO A 250 48.69 -11.86 -3.01
C PRO A 250 49.05 -12.74 -4.22
N LYS A 251 48.06 -13.34 -4.88
CA LYS A 251 48.26 -14.22 -6.06
C LYS A 251 48.27 -13.48 -7.40
N LEU A 252 48.19 -12.15 -7.38
CA LEU A 252 48.06 -11.38 -8.61
C LEU A 252 49.25 -11.59 -9.57
N GLU A 253 50.48 -11.57 -9.05
CA GLU A 253 51.68 -11.79 -9.86
C GLU A 253 51.75 -13.21 -10.43
N GLU A 254 51.26 -14.20 -9.68
CA GLU A 254 51.12 -15.58 -10.14
C GLU A 254 50.10 -15.66 -11.29
N TRP A 255 48.97 -14.95 -11.20
CA TRP A 255 47.95 -14.94 -12.23
C TRP A 255 48.42 -14.23 -13.51
N LEU A 256 49.14 -13.13 -13.38
CA LEU A 256 49.69 -12.38 -14.50
C LEU A 256 50.84 -13.10 -15.21
N SER A 257 51.61 -13.94 -14.50
CA SER A 257 52.68 -14.75 -15.09
C SER A 257 52.20 -16.09 -15.65
N ASN A 258 51.00 -16.55 -15.27
CA ASN A 258 50.47 -17.84 -15.71
C ASN A 258 50.04 -17.84 -17.18
N GLN A 259 50.75 -18.62 -17.99
CA GLN A 259 50.51 -18.78 -19.43
C GLN A 259 49.13 -19.34 -19.77
N ILE A 260 48.48 -20.11 -18.88
CA ILE A 260 47.14 -20.65 -19.10
C ILE A 260 46.12 -19.51 -19.08
N ILE A 261 46.22 -18.63 -18.08
CA ILE A 261 45.32 -17.48 -17.92
C ILE A 261 45.51 -16.52 -19.07
N LEU A 262 46.76 -16.16 -19.40
CA LEU A 262 47.05 -15.30 -20.54
C LEU A 262 46.50 -15.86 -21.85
N LYS A 263 46.63 -17.18 -22.10
CA LYS A 263 46.03 -17.83 -23.28
C LYS A 263 44.50 -17.72 -23.30
N ALA A 264 43.83 -17.84 -22.15
CA ALA A 264 42.39 -17.67 -22.04
C ALA A 264 41.93 -16.21 -22.23
N LEU A 265 42.80 -15.23 -21.90
CA LEU A 265 42.52 -13.80 -22.08
C LEU A 265 42.77 -13.30 -23.51
N LYS A 266 43.57 -14.00 -24.33
CA LYS A 266 43.90 -13.61 -25.72
C LYS A 266 42.68 -13.22 -26.59
N PRO A 267 41.54 -13.92 -26.55
CA PRO A 267 40.37 -13.52 -27.35
C PRO A 267 39.84 -12.12 -26.98
N MET A 268 39.93 -11.74 -25.71
CA MET A 268 39.49 -10.44 -25.17
C MET A 268 40.51 -9.31 -25.42
N GLU A 269 41.71 -9.65 -25.86
CA GLU A 269 42.73 -8.67 -26.24
C GLU A 269 42.42 -8.01 -27.59
N HIS A 270 41.69 -8.71 -28.47
CA HIS A 270 41.32 -8.20 -29.78
C HIS A 270 40.41 -6.98 -29.69
N ARG A 271 40.71 -5.92 -30.47
CA ARG A 271 39.97 -4.66 -30.48
C ARG A 271 38.49 -4.80 -30.87
N ASN A 272 38.14 -5.88 -31.56
CA ASN A 272 36.78 -6.18 -32.02
C ASN A 272 36.04 -7.14 -31.08
N PHE A 273 36.60 -7.46 -29.90
CA PHE A 273 35.91 -8.27 -28.92
C PHE A 273 34.74 -7.48 -28.33
N VAL A 274 33.54 -8.04 -28.48
CA VAL A 274 32.31 -7.54 -27.87
C VAL A 274 31.66 -8.73 -27.20
N ASP A 275 31.39 -8.62 -25.90
CA ASP A 275 30.58 -9.60 -25.20
C ASP A 275 29.11 -9.26 -25.38
N LEU A 276 28.36 -10.19 -25.96
CA LEU A 276 26.95 -10.07 -26.33
C LEU A 276 26.05 -10.91 -25.41
N ASP A 277 26.53 -11.27 -24.21
CA ASP A 277 25.70 -11.94 -23.21
C ASP A 277 24.40 -11.13 -22.97
N PRO A 278 23.20 -11.72 -23.14
CA PRO A 278 21.92 -11.04 -22.95
C PRO A 278 21.70 -10.52 -21.52
N VAL A 279 22.56 -10.90 -20.58
CA VAL A 279 22.58 -10.40 -19.21
C VAL A 279 22.91 -8.91 -19.12
N PHE A 280 23.70 -8.36 -20.05
CA PHE A 280 24.17 -6.97 -19.98
C PHE A 280 23.13 -5.99 -20.50
N ASN A 281 22.95 -4.86 -19.81
CA ASN A 281 21.93 -3.87 -20.16
C ASN A 281 22.39 -2.43 -19.89
N TYR A 282 22.17 -1.54 -20.86
CA TYR A 282 22.50 -0.11 -20.75
C TYR A 282 21.87 0.61 -19.53
N ASN A 283 20.72 0.12 -19.05
CA ASN A 283 20.03 0.72 -17.91
C ASN A 283 20.73 0.42 -16.57
N ILE A 284 21.54 -0.64 -16.51
CA ILE A 284 22.14 -1.17 -15.27
C ILE A 284 23.66 -1.03 -15.32
N ASP A 285 24.28 -1.34 -16.46
CA ASP A 285 25.72 -1.32 -16.66
C ASP A 285 26.20 0.04 -17.17
N GLU A 286 27.07 0.71 -16.40
CA GLU A 286 27.67 2.01 -16.77
C GLU A 286 28.66 1.92 -17.94
N ASP A 287 29.30 0.77 -18.09
CA ASP A 287 30.33 0.44 -19.07
C ASP A 287 29.77 -0.28 -20.32
N PHE A 288 28.46 -0.26 -20.52
CA PHE A 288 27.80 -0.83 -21.70
C PHE A 288 28.04 0.04 -22.94
N ASP A 289 28.52 -0.57 -24.03
CA ASP A 289 28.71 0.12 -25.31
C ASP A 289 27.43 0.07 -26.13
N VAL A 290 26.75 1.22 -26.20
CA VAL A 290 25.50 1.38 -26.97
C VAL A 290 25.73 1.21 -28.48
N GLN A 291 26.93 1.52 -29.00
CA GLN A 291 27.21 1.40 -30.43
C GLN A 291 27.43 -0.05 -30.85
N SER A 292 28.08 -0.82 -29.99
CA SER A 292 28.40 -2.24 -30.22
C SER A 292 27.32 -3.19 -29.68
N SER A 293 26.30 -2.67 -28.98
CA SER A 293 25.25 -3.42 -28.28
C SER A 293 25.79 -4.50 -27.34
N GLY A 294 26.88 -4.22 -26.63
CA GLY A 294 27.53 -5.18 -25.75
C GLY A 294 28.66 -4.58 -24.91
N MET A 295 29.39 -5.43 -24.20
CA MET A 295 30.49 -5.00 -23.35
C MET A 295 31.79 -4.94 -24.13
N THR A 296 32.41 -3.77 -24.18
CA THR A 296 33.70 -3.58 -24.85
C THR A 296 34.77 -3.17 -23.85
N ARG A 297 36.00 -3.61 -24.12
CA ARG A 297 37.17 -3.27 -23.30
C ARG A 297 37.39 -1.76 -23.23
N ASN A 298 37.12 -1.02 -24.30
CA ASN A 298 37.33 0.42 -24.36
C ASN A 298 36.41 1.16 -23.39
N MET A 299 35.11 0.81 -23.37
CA MET A 299 34.15 1.38 -22.43
C MET A 299 34.49 1.01 -20.98
N PHE A 300 34.90 -0.24 -20.74
CA PHE A 300 35.35 -0.66 -19.41
C PHE A 300 36.53 0.17 -18.89
N VAL A 301 37.55 0.40 -19.74
CA VAL A 301 38.71 1.23 -19.37
C VAL A 301 38.31 2.69 -19.17
N GLN A 302 37.37 3.21 -19.96
CA GLN A 302 36.89 4.57 -19.81
C GLN A 302 36.16 4.80 -18.47
N VAL A 303 35.39 3.82 -17.99
CA VAL A 303 34.61 3.94 -16.75
C VAL A 303 35.43 3.54 -15.51
N HIS A 304 36.23 2.49 -15.61
CA HIS A 304 36.92 1.88 -14.46
C HIS A 304 38.45 2.06 -14.46
N GLY A 305 39.04 2.62 -15.51
CA GLY A 305 40.49 2.80 -15.64
C GLY A 305 41.11 3.62 -14.51
N ASP A 306 40.48 4.74 -14.16
CA ASP A 306 40.94 5.61 -13.06
C ASP A 306 40.94 4.87 -11.71
N TRP A 307 39.92 4.03 -11.48
CA TRP A 307 39.83 3.21 -10.27
C TRP A 307 40.91 2.13 -10.22
N ILE A 308 41.22 1.50 -11.35
CA ILE A 308 42.32 0.51 -11.45
C ILE A 308 43.65 1.18 -11.11
N THR A 309 43.94 2.33 -11.73
CA THR A 309 45.16 3.10 -11.47
C THR A 309 45.29 3.47 -9.99
N TYR A 310 44.22 4.02 -9.40
CA TYR A 310 44.18 4.34 -7.97
C TYR A 310 44.39 3.11 -7.07
N CYS A 311 43.81 1.96 -7.42
CA CYS A 311 44.01 0.73 -6.66
C CYS A 311 45.47 0.24 -6.73
N VAL A 312 46.12 0.36 -7.89
CA VAL A 312 47.53 -0.03 -8.08
C VAL A 312 48.46 0.87 -7.28
N GLU A 313 48.27 2.19 -7.36
CA GLU A 313 49.04 3.18 -6.59
C GLU A 313 48.97 2.89 -5.08
N LYS A 314 47.77 2.57 -4.58
CA LYS A 314 47.55 2.26 -3.16
C LYS A 314 48.05 0.87 -2.73
N SER A 315 48.32 -0.02 -3.67
CA SER A 315 48.80 -1.38 -3.39
C SER A 315 50.33 -1.44 -3.25
N GLU A 316 51.05 -0.35 -3.58
CA GLU A 316 52.53 -0.27 -3.60
C GLU A 316 53.20 -1.32 -4.52
N LYS A 317 52.43 -1.97 -5.41
CA LYS A 317 52.94 -2.97 -6.36
C LYS A 317 53.32 -2.27 -7.67
N ASN A 318 54.56 -2.48 -8.15
CA ASN A 318 55.05 -1.96 -9.42
C ASN A 318 54.50 -2.76 -10.61
N ILE A 319 53.19 -2.68 -10.85
CA ILE A 319 52.51 -3.36 -11.96
C ILE A 319 52.12 -2.33 -13.02
N GLU A 320 52.35 -2.64 -14.28
CA GLU A 320 51.94 -1.77 -15.39
C GLU A 320 50.40 -1.65 -15.45
N SER A 321 49.89 -0.43 -15.31
CA SER A 321 48.45 -0.10 -15.36
C SER A 321 48.00 0.47 -16.71
N GLY A 322 48.82 0.34 -17.76
CA GLY A 322 48.49 0.84 -19.09
C GLY A 322 47.22 0.22 -19.69
N ILE A 323 46.61 0.90 -20.66
CA ILE A 323 45.34 0.51 -21.33
C ILE A 323 45.38 -0.91 -21.92
N ASN A 324 46.57 -1.38 -22.32
CA ASN A 324 46.79 -2.72 -22.86
C ASN A 324 47.46 -3.68 -21.87
N SER A 325 47.48 -3.35 -20.57
CA SER A 325 48.17 -4.21 -19.61
C SER A 325 47.40 -5.51 -19.37
N PRO A 326 48.11 -6.61 -19.06
CA PRO A 326 47.47 -7.88 -18.73
C PRO A 326 46.61 -7.78 -17.47
N LEU A 327 46.89 -6.80 -16.59
CA LEU A 327 46.09 -6.49 -15.41
C LEU A 327 44.70 -5.99 -15.81
N VAL A 328 44.62 -5.02 -16.73
CA VAL A 328 43.33 -4.46 -17.19
C VAL A 328 42.51 -5.54 -17.88
N LEU A 329 43.15 -6.39 -18.70
CA LEU A 329 42.48 -7.52 -19.35
C LEU A 329 41.93 -8.55 -18.33
N LEU A 330 42.70 -8.85 -17.29
CA LEU A 330 42.27 -9.73 -16.22
C LEU A 330 41.09 -9.14 -15.44
N CYS A 331 41.16 -7.86 -15.07
CA CYS A 331 40.07 -7.15 -14.39
C CYS A 331 38.80 -7.10 -15.25
N PHE A 332 38.93 -6.85 -16.55
CA PHE A 332 37.81 -6.89 -17.49
C PHE A 332 37.16 -8.28 -17.52
N ALA A 333 37.94 -9.34 -17.73
CA ALA A 333 37.44 -10.71 -17.76
C ALA A 333 36.74 -11.13 -16.45
N LEU A 334 37.33 -10.79 -15.31
CA LEU A 334 36.73 -11.08 -14.00
C LEU A 334 35.45 -10.28 -13.76
N SER A 335 35.36 -9.04 -14.26
CA SER A 335 34.15 -8.24 -14.16
C SER A 335 32.99 -8.82 -14.97
N LEU A 336 33.24 -9.31 -16.20
CA LEU A 336 32.24 -9.97 -17.04
C LEU A 336 31.71 -11.23 -16.36
N LEU A 337 32.61 -12.11 -15.92
CA LEU A 337 32.24 -13.31 -15.17
C LEU A 337 31.44 -12.96 -13.91
N GLY A 338 31.95 -12.01 -13.12
CA GLY A 338 31.31 -11.56 -11.89
C GLY A 338 29.88 -11.08 -12.11
N LYS A 339 29.63 -10.32 -13.19
CA LYS A 339 28.31 -9.83 -13.58
C LYS A 339 27.38 -10.96 -14.04
N SER A 340 27.83 -11.87 -14.91
CA SER A 340 27.02 -13.01 -15.35
C SER A 340 26.62 -13.92 -14.18
N TYR A 341 27.53 -14.15 -13.22
CA TYR A 341 27.20 -14.85 -11.97
C TYR A 341 26.21 -14.05 -11.11
N PHE A 342 26.45 -12.76 -10.90
CA PHE A 342 25.59 -11.91 -10.07
C PHE A 342 24.14 -11.96 -10.55
N VAL A 343 23.91 -11.84 -11.85
CA VAL A 343 22.57 -11.92 -12.44
C VAL A 343 22.03 -13.34 -12.37
N CYS A 344 22.80 -14.38 -12.68
CA CYS A 344 22.35 -15.77 -12.55
C CYS A 344 21.87 -16.14 -11.13
N TYR A 345 22.55 -15.65 -10.08
CA TYR A 345 22.15 -15.86 -8.70
C TYR A 345 20.89 -15.08 -8.33
N PHE A 346 20.79 -13.82 -8.77
CA PHE A 346 19.59 -13.01 -8.53
C PHE A 346 18.35 -13.54 -9.27
N TRP A 347 18.53 -14.03 -10.50
CA TRP A 347 17.44 -14.60 -11.31
C TRP A 347 17.04 -16.01 -10.85
N ASN A 348 17.97 -16.88 -10.42
CA ASN A 348 17.62 -18.20 -9.89
C ASN A 348 16.93 -18.16 -8.51
N MET A 349 17.19 -17.12 -7.69
CA MET A 349 16.42 -16.93 -6.45
C MET A 349 14.94 -16.65 -6.74
N HIS A 350 14.61 -16.18 -7.94
CA HIS A 350 13.25 -15.91 -8.41
C HIS A 350 12.47 -17.16 -8.83
N ILE A 351 13.15 -18.26 -9.16
CA ILE A 351 12.53 -19.52 -9.62
C ILE A 351 12.42 -20.56 -8.49
N LYS A 352 13.05 -20.32 -7.33
CA LYS A 352 13.07 -21.26 -6.18
C LYS A 352 12.40 -20.74 -4.91
N LEU A 353 11.68 -19.64 -4.98
CA LEU A 353 10.73 -19.17 -3.97
C LEU A 353 9.36 -19.01 -4.62
#